data_AF-A0A645FHC3-F1
#
_entry.id   AF-A0A645FHC3-F1
#
_cell.length_a   1.000
_cell.length_b   1.000
_cell.length_c   1.000
_cell.angle_alpha   90.00
_cell.angle_beta   90.00
_cell.angle_gamma   90.00
#
_symmetry.space_group_name_H-M   'P 1'
#
loop_
_entity.id
_entity.type
_entity.pdbx_description
1 polymer ?
#
loop_
_entity_poly.entity_id
_entity_poly.type
_entity_poly.pdbx_seq_one_letter_code
_entity_poly.pdbx_strand_id
1 'polypeptide(L)'
;MTDGSNSVVLGNLAKGDYTIADFNLEPATVGKELPIKFEISYTSSDGVRQVDENVISLYSSPSTVSTGSKLTAESNESSMLPYKLLFLLLLGAAGVFVYKKYQKKVVKKNSEANLTCENQIDEKKKGE
;
A
#
# COMPACT_ATOMS: atom_id res chain seq x y z
N MET A 1 -17.64 -3.56 -20.76
CA MET A 1 -18.45 -2.33 -20.66
C MET A 1 -17.46 -1.18 -20.74
N THR A 2 -17.41 -0.29 -21.72
CA THR A 2 -18.31 0.07 -22.83
C THR A 2 -17.42 0.45 -24.02
N ASP A 3 -17.43 -0.35 -25.09
CA ASP A 3 -16.70 -0.07 -26.34
C ASP A 3 -17.63 0.72 -27.27
N GLY A 4 -17.86 1.98 -26.91
CA GLY A 4 -18.72 2.89 -27.66
C GLY A 4 -18.06 4.25 -27.78
N SER A 5 -18.04 4.80 -28.99
CA SER A 5 -17.52 6.14 -29.25
C SER A 5 -18.32 7.18 -28.48
N ASN A 6 -17.64 7.98 -27.63
CA ASN A 6 -18.29 9.10 -26.94
C ASN A 6 -18.68 10.18 -27.96
N SER A 7 -19.94 10.61 -27.96
CA SER A 7 -20.42 11.70 -28.81
C SER A 7 -21.26 12.70 -28.01
N VAL A 8 -21.16 13.97 -28.37
CA VAL A 8 -21.94 15.06 -27.80
C VAL A 8 -22.59 15.82 -28.94
N VAL A 9 -23.91 15.99 -28.88
CA VAL A 9 -24.66 16.77 -29.85
C VAL A 9 -24.90 18.16 -29.28
N LEU A 10 -24.39 19.16 -30.00
CA LEU A 10 -24.55 20.56 -29.66
C LEU A 10 -25.64 21.17 -30.54
N GLY A 11 -26.40 22.11 -29.98
CA GLY A 11 -27.43 22.84 -30.72
C GLY A 11 -26.84 23.82 -31.73
N ASN A 12 -27.70 24.68 -32.28
CA ASN A 12 -27.24 25.75 -33.15
C ASN A 12 -26.30 26.71 -32.41
N LEU A 13 -25.21 27.11 -33.05
CA LEU A 13 -24.22 28.04 -32.51
C LEU A 13 -24.19 29.29 -33.40
N ALA A 14 -24.42 30.47 -32.82
CA ALA A 14 -24.39 31.70 -33.59
C ALA A 14 -22.95 32.06 -33.99
N LYS A 15 -22.80 32.87 -35.04
CA LYS A 15 -21.48 33.32 -35.49
C LYS A 15 -20.79 34.13 -34.39
N GLY A 16 -19.62 33.66 -33.97
CA GLY A 16 -18.82 34.30 -32.92
C GLY A 16 -19.05 33.72 -31.52
N ASP A 17 -20.07 32.89 -31.35
CA ASP A 17 -20.26 32.13 -30.11
C ASP A 17 -19.30 30.93 -30.07
N TYR A 18 -18.94 30.50 -28.87
CA TYR A 18 -18.25 29.24 -28.63
C TYR A 18 -19.02 28.43 -27.59
N THR A 19 -18.92 27.12 -27.70
CA THR A 19 -19.46 26.17 -26.73
C THR A 19 -18.40 25.13 -26.41
N ILE A 20 -18.58 24.41 -25.30
CA ILE A 20 -17.62 23.43 -24.80
C ILE A 20 -18.33 22.07 -24.75
N ALA A 21 -17.67 21.06 -25.30
CA ALA A 21 -18.05 19.67 -25.13
C ALA A 21 -16.99 18.99 -24.29
N ASP A 22 -17.40 18.41 -23.17
CA ASP A 22 -16.51 17.73 -22.24
C ASP A 22 -16.59 16.22 -22.44
N PHE A 23 -15.43 15.58 -22.45
CA PHE A 23 -15.29 14.13 -22.57
C PHE A 23 -14.47 13.61 -21.41
N ASN A 24 -15.02 12.65 -20.69
CA ASN A 24 -14.26 11.91 -19.68
C ASN A 24 -13.44 10.83 -20.39
N LEU A 25 -12.11 10.97 -20.33
CA LEU A 25 -11.17 10.10 -20.99
C LEU A 25 -10.46 9.24 -19.94
N GLU A 26 -10.57 7.92 -20.08
CA GLU A 26 -9.83 6.97 -19.26
C GLU A 26 -8.74 6.31 -20.11
N PRO A 27 -7.45 6.57 -19.84
CA PRO A 27 -6.37 5.98 -20.61
C PRO A 27 -6.23 4.49 -20.27
N ALA A 28 -6.18 3.64 -21.29
CA ALA A 28 -5.97 2.20 -21.11
C ALA A 28 -4.62 1.87 -20.44
N THR A 29 -3.62 2.73 -20.63
CA THR A 29 -2.30 2.60 -19.98
C THR A 29 -1.77 3.97 -19.55
N VAL A 30 -1.29 4.07 -18.32
CA VAL A 30 -0.63 5.27 -17.77
C VAL A 30 0.86 5.28 -18.17
N GLY A 31 1.42 6.47 -18.38
CA GLY A 31 2.82 6.67 -18.74
C GLY A 31 3.11 6.57 -20.25
N LYS A 32 2.08 6.50 -21.08
CA LYS A 32 2.17 6.48 -22.54
C LYS A 32 1.35 7.63 -23.14
N GLU A 33 1.74 8.06 -24.33
CA GLU A 33 0.92 8.93 -25.15
C GLU A 33 -0.31 8.17 -25.64
N LEU A 34 -1.47 8.80 -25.49
CA LEU A 34 -2.76 8.35 -25.98
C LEU A 34 -3.17 9.26 -27.13
N PRO A 35 -3.02 8.82 -28.40
CA PRO A 35 -3.56 9.55 -29.53
C PRO A 35 -5.08 9.46 -29.54
N ILE A 36 -5.75 10.61 -29.56
CA ILE A 36 -7.21 10.74 -29.57
C ILE A 36 -7.61 11.36 -30.90
N LYS A 37 -8.37 10.62 -31.68
CA LYS A 37 -9.06 11.14 -32.87
C LYS A 37 -10.39 11.73 -32.42
N PHE A 38 -10.67 12.97 -32.81
CA PHE A 38 -11.99 13.57 -32.66
C PHE A 38 -12.49 14.09 -34.01
N GLU A 39 -13.80 14.12 -34.15
CA GLU A 39 -14.51 14.56 -35.35
C GLU A 39 -15.56 15.59 -34.95
N ILE A 40 -15.61 16.71 -35.66
CA ILE A 40 -16.64 17.71 -35.51
C ILE A 40 -17.47 17.72 -36.79
N SER A 41 -18.70 17.25 -36.68
CA SER A 41 -19.68 17.24 -37.77
C SER A 41 -20.71 18.36 -37.55
N TYR A 42 -20.81 19.32 -38.48
CA TYR A 42 -21.73 20.47 -38.35
C TYR A 42 -22.31 20.92 -39.69
N THR A 43 -23.32 21.78 -39.64
CA THR A 43 -23.86 22.48 -40.81
C THR A 43 -23.41 23.93 -40.74
N SER A 44 -22.64 24.39 -41.73
CA SER A 44 -22.18 25.77 -41.81
C SER A 44 -23.33 26.72 -42.13
N SER A 45 -23.09 28.03 -41.98
CA SER A 45 -24.10 29.08 -42.17
C SER A 45 -24.66 29.18 -43.60
N ASP A 46 -23.94 28.62 -44.57
CA ASP A 46 -24.36 28.50 -45.97
C ASP A 46 -25.21 27.23 -46.24
N GLY A 47 -25.48 26.43 -45.20
CA GLY A 47 -26.30 25.22 -45.29
C GLY A 47 -25.53 23.96 -45.71
N VAL A 48 -24.20 24.04 -45.87
CA VAL A 48 -23.37 22.88 -46.26
C VAL A 48 -22.98 22.07 -45.02
N ARG A 49 -22.99 20.73 -45.15
CA ARG A 49 -22.47 19.83 -44.09
C ARG A 49 -20.94 19.74 -44.17
N GLN A 50 -20.30 19.94 -43.04
CA GLN A 50 -18.85 19.94 -42.84
C GLN A 50 -18.48 18.85 -41.84
N VAL A 51 -17.31 18.23 -42.03
CA VAL A 51 -16.75 17.23 -41.13
C VAL A 51 -15.26 17.56 -40.96
N ASP A 52 -14.89 18.00 -39.75
CA ASP A 52 -13.52 18.34 -39.40
C ASP A 52 -12.94 17.25 -38.49
N GLU A 53 -11.96 16.51 -39.00
CA GLU A 53 -11.23 15.49 -38.25
C GLU A 53 -9.90 16.02 -37.74
N ASN A 54 -9.57 15.72 -36.49
CA ASN A 54 -8.28 16.07 -35.90
C ASN A 54 -7.79 14.98 -34.95
N VAL A 55 -6.47 14.95 -34.75
CA VAL A 55 -5.82 14.01 -33.83
C VAL A 55 -4.99 14.80 -32.83
N ILE A 56 -5.27 14.59 -31.54
CA ILE A 56 -4.52 15.18 -30.42
C ILE A 56 -3.92 14.04 -29.61
N SER A 57 -2.63 14.14 -29.29
CA SER A 57 -1.98 13.16 -28.40
C SER A 57 -1.94 13.69 -26.98
N LEU A 58 -2.55 12.96 -26.04
CA LEU A 58 -2.54 13.30 -24.61
C LEU A 58 -1.57 12.38 -23.88
N TYR A 59 -0.72 12.92 -23.02
CA TYR A 59 0.13 12.12 -22.15
C TYR A 59 -0.55 11.89 -20.81
N SER A 60 -0.80 10.62 -20.47
CA SER A 60 -1.28 10.27 -19.13
C SER A 60 -0.09 10.10 -18.19
N SER A 61 0.12 11.08 -17.30
CA SER A 61 1.19 10.97 -16.30
C SER A 61 0.75 10.10 -15.12
N PRO A 62 1.61 9.19 -14.63
CA PRO A 62 1.38 8.56 -13.35
C PRO A 62 1.37 9.63 -12.26
N SER A 63 0.22 9.81 -11.62
CA SER A 63 0.10 10.76 -10.52
C SER A 63 0.65 10.11 -9.25
N THR A 64 1.75 10.64 -8.74
CA THR A 64 2.22 10.38 -7.37
C THR A 64 1.49 11.31 -6.42
N VAL A 65 0.16 11.26 -6.37
CA VAL A 65 -0.54 11.76 -5.19
C VAL A 65 -0.11 10.88 -4.02
N SER A 66 0.89 11.37 -3.28
CA SER A 66 1.05 11.01 -1.88
C SER A 66 -0.29 11.35 -1.25
N THR A 67 -1.12 10.32 -1.06
CA THR A 67 -2.32 10.40 -0.26
C THR A 67 -1.90 10.98 1.07
N GLY A 68 -2.13 12.28 1.23
CA GLY A 68 -1.89 12.99 2.47
C GLY A 68 -2.69 12.30 3.56
N SER A 69 -1.96 11.68 4.49
CA SER A 69 -2.35 11.37 5.87
C SER A 69 -3.86 11.35 6.14
N LYS A 70 -4.55 10.26 5.76
CA LYS A 70 -5.75 9.86 6.48
C LYS A 70 -5.31 8.95 7.61
N LEU A 71 -5.37 9.50 8.82
CA LEU A 71 -5.18 8.81 10.10
C LEU A 71 -5.89 7.45 10.07
N THR A 72 -5.13 6.41 10.46
CA THR A 72 -5.55 5.14 11.06
C THR A 72 -7.05 4.84 10.96
N ALA A 73 -7.41 4.06 9.95
CA ALA A 73 -8.55 3.17 10.02
C ALA A 73 -8.00 1.76 9.91
N GLU A 74 -8.00 1.06 11.04
CA GLU A 74 -7.87 -0.39 11.09
C GLU A 74 -8.89 -1.02 10.14
N SER A 75 -8.41 -1.82 9.20
CA SER A 75 -9.21 -2.88 8.62
C SER A 75 -8.31 -4.03 8.24
N ASN A 76 -8.48 -5.12 8.98
CA ASN A 76 -7.97 -6.45 8.68
C ASN A 76 -8.27 -6.81 7.23
N GLU A 77 -7.24 -6.89 6.39
CA GLU A 77 -7.26 -7.73 5.20
C GLU A 77 -6.18 -8.79 5.33
N SER A 78 -6.67 -9.97 5.67
CA SER A 78 -5.99 -11.25 5.72
C SER A 78 -5.61 -11.70 4.32
N SER A 79 -4.32 -11.65 3.98
CA SER A 79 -3.79 -12.47 2.91
C SER A 79 -2.28 -12.50 2.96
N MET A 80 -1.72 -13.71 2.93
CA MET A 80 -0.28 -14.03 2.94
C MET A 80 0.41 -13.79 4.29
N LEU A 81 0.66 -14.85 5.07
CA LEU A 81 1.90 -15.10 5.84
C LEU A 81 1.76 -16.32 6.83
N PRO A 82 1.10 -17.46 6.51
CA PRO A 82 0.98 -18.54 7.50
C PRO A 82 2.35 -19.15 7.86
N TYR A 83 3.30 -19.22 6.92
CA TYR A 83 4.59 -19.86 7.17
C TYR A 83 5.60 -18.97 7.93
N LYS A 84 5.63 -17.67 7.66
CA LYS A 84 6.53 -16.73 8.36
C LYS A 84 6.15 -16.57 9.83
N LEU A 85 4.85 -16.52 10.16
CA LEU A 85 4.37 -16.46 11.53
C LEU A 85 4.64 -17.76 12.29
N LEU A 86 4.48 -18.92 11.63
CA LEU A 86 4.84 -20.22 12.23
C LEU A 86 6.34 -20.32 12.54
N PHE A 87 7.19 -19.79 11.64
CA PHE A 87 8.65 -19.73 11.86
C PHE A 87 9.02 -18.85 13.05
N LEU A 88 8.38 -17.68 13.19
CA LEU A 88 8.60 -16.76 14.32
C LEU A 88 8.17 -17.39 15.65
N LEU A 89 7.06 -18.12 15.66
CA LEU A 89 6.58 -18.86 16.84
C LEU A 89 7.56 -19.97 17.26
N LEU A 90 8.09 -20.73 16.28
CA LEU A 90 9.07 -21.78 16.51
C LEU A 90 10.41 -21.23 17.05
N LEU A 91 10.91 -20.13 16.47
CA LEU A 91 12.12 -19.46 16.96
C LEU A 91 11.92 -18.92 18.39
N GLY A 92 10.76 -18.33 18.67
CA GLY A 92 10.42 -17.83 20.01
C GLY A 92 10.41 -18.94 21.06
N ALA A 93 9.76 -20.08 20.77
CA ALA A 93 9.69 -21.21 21.69
C ALA A 93 11.08 -21.83 21.99
N ALA A 94 11.93 -21.97 20.97
CA ALA A 94 13.30 -22.45 21.14
C ALA A 94 14.14 -21.49 22.01
N GLY A 95 14.02 -20.18 21.79
CA GLY A 95 14.70 -19.15 22.59
C GLY A 95 14.30 -19.20 24.07
N VAL A 96 13.00 -19.29 24.36
CA VAL A 96 12.48 -19.39 25.74
C VAL A 96 12.95 -20.66 26.44
N PHE A 97 12.99 -21.80 25.72
CA PHE A 97 13.45 -23.06 26.30
C PHE A 97 14.94 -23.04 26.69
N VAL A 98 15.79 -22.49 25.82
CA VAL A 98 17.22 -22.30 26.10
C VAL A 98 17.41 -21.34 27.28
N TYR A 99 16.71 -20.19 27.27
CA TYR A 99 16.79 -19.23 28.36
C TYR A 99 16.37 -19.82 29.71
N LYS A 100 15.26 -20.58 29.76
CA LYS A 100 14.79 -21.26 30.99
C LYS A 100 15.77 -22.35 31.45
N LYS A 101 16.46 -23.03 30.53
CA LYS A 101 17.52 -24.00 30.86
C LYS A 101 18.76 -23.33 31.46
N TYR A 102 19.15 -22.16 30.95
CA TYR A 102 20.25 -21.38 31.51
C TYR A 102 19.91 -20.82 32.90
N GLN A 103 18.71 -20.26 33.09
CA GLN A 103 18.22 -19.79 34.39
C GLN A 103 18.32 -20.88 35.47
N LYS A 104 17.87 -22.11 35.18
CA LYS A 104 17.99 -23.23 36.12
C LYS A 104 19.44 -23.59 36.49
N LYS A 105 20.41 -23.40 35.57
CA LYS A 105 21.83 -23.65 35.86
C LYS A 105 22.44 -22.56 36.73
N VAL A 106 22.08 -21.29 36.50
CA VAL A 106 22.58 -20.17 37.30
C VAL A 106 22.01 -20.23 38.72
N VAL A 107 20.71 -20.53 38.86
CA VAL A 107 20.06 -20.67 40.18
C VAL A 107 20.67 -21.82 41.00
N LYS A 108 20.98 -22.97 40.39
CA LYS A 108 21.62 -24.10 41.10
C LYS A 108 23.05 -23.82 41.57
N LYS A 109 23.85 -23.10 40.78
CA LYS A 109 25.20 -22.68 41.20
C LYS A 109 25.17 -21.71 42.38
N ASN A 110 24.16 -20.83 42.42
CA ASN A 110 24.02 -19.86 43.50
C ASN A 110 23.47 -20.48 44.79
N SER A 111 22.74 -21.61 44.72
CA SER A 111 22.33 -22.38 45.90
C SER A 111 23.47 -23.21 46.50
N GLU A 112 24.32 -23.82 45.67
CA GLU A 112 25.49 -24.58 46.15
C GLU A 112 26.58 -23.66 46.75
N ALA A 113 26.74 -22.43 46.21
CA ALA A 113 27.62 -21.43 46.80
C ALA A 113 27.10 -20.90 48.15
N ASN A 114 25.78 -20.73 48.32
CA ASN A 114 25.21 -20.29 49.61
C ASN A 114 25.25 -21.39 50.69
N LEU A 115 25.08 -22.67 50.35
CA LEU A 115 25.18 -23.79 51.31
C LEU A 115 26.62 -24.04 51.80
N THR A 116 27.63 -23.62 51.05
CA THR A 116 29.04 -23.75 51.45
C THR A 116 29.48 -22.63 52.41
N CYS A 117 28.84 -21.46 52.37
CA CYS A 117 29.16 -20.32 53.24
C CYS A 117 28.53 -20.42 54.64
N GLU A 118 27.43 -21.16 54.81
CA GLU A 118 26.75 -21.32 56.10
C GLU A 118 27.40 -22.41 56.97
N ASN A 119 27.96 -23.47 56.37
CA ASN A 119 28.62 -24.55 57.12
C ASN A 119 30.04 -24.20 57.64
N GLN A 120 30.58 -23.00 57.36
CA GLN A 120 31.88 -22.57 57.88
C GLN A 120 31.81 -21.58 59.06
N ILE A 121 30.61 -21.17 59.51
CA ILE A 121 30.47 -20.26 60.65
C ILE A 121 30.26 -21.03 61.98
N ASP A 122 29.74 -22.26 61.94
CA ASP A 122 29.42 -23.02 63.16
C ASP A 122 30.56 -23.89 63.72
N GLU A 123 31.66 -24.12 63.00
CA GLU A 123 32.79 -24.93 63.52
C GLU A 123 33.86 -24.12 64.27
N LYS A 124 33.70 -22.79 64.42
CA LYS A 124 34.68 -21.91 65.09
C LYS A 124 34.27 -21.37 66.47
N LYS A 125 33.23 -21.95 67.10
CA LYS A 125 32.82 -21.65 68.49
C LYS A 125 32.49 -22.91 69.30
N LYS A 126 33.48 -23.79 69.48
CA LYS A 126 33.52 -24.74 70.60
C LYS A 126 34.97 -25.17 70.84
N GLY A 127 35.70 -24.35 71.57
CA GLY A 127 37.12 -24.56 71.83
C GLY A 127 37.72 -23.46 72.68
N GLU A 128 37.11 -23.20 73.83
CA GLU A 128 37.76 -22.70 75.05
C GLU A 128 36.92 -23.14 76.26
#